data_AF-A0A258R5E7-F1
#
_entry.id   AF-A0A258R5E7-F1
#
_cell.length_a   1.000
_cell.length_b   1.000
_cell.length_c   1.000
_cell.angle_alpha   90.00
_cell.angle_beta   90.00
_cell.angle_gamma   90.00
#
_symmetry.space_group_name_H-M   'P 1'
#
loop_
_entity.id
_entity.type
_entity.pdbx_description
1 polymer ?
#
loop_
_entity_poly.entity_id
_entity_poly.type
_entity_poly.pdbx_seq_one_letter_code
_entity_poly.pdbx_strand_id
1 'polypeptide(L)'
;MNRAIDETLEPVTPQHAYAQVLHAGFVFEIRARTLADRPGSYVHVVVHASPTCPHEQSVEYLIEDATASGAVRSGIVIAQAMIEDQFR
;
A
#
# COMPACT_ATOMS: atom_id res chain seq x y z
N MET A 1 -10.26 -24.17 -38.17
CA MET A 1 -9.75 -22.79 -38.31
C MET A 1 -9.20 -22.38 -36.95
N ASN A 2 -7.88 -22.49 -36.79
CA ASN A 2 -7.17 -22.14 -35.56
C ASN A 2 -7.04 -20.62 -35.47
N ARG A 3 -7.78 -19.98 -34.57
CA ARG A 3 -7.45 -18.63 -34.11
C ARG A 3 -6.39 -18.78 -33.02
N ALA A 4 -5.13 -18.55 -33.40
CA ALA A 4 -4.07 -18.32 -32.43
C ALA A 4 -4.48 -17.06 -31.64
N ILE A 5 -4.79 -17.26 -30.36
CA ILE A 5 -4.93 -16.18 -29.40
C ILE A 5 -3.50 -15.77 -29.08
N ASP A 6 -2.94 -14.92 -29.93
CA ASP A 6 -1.71 -14.18 -29.63
C ASP A 6 -2.12 -13.05 -28.67
N GLU A 7 -2.51 -13.42 -27.45
CA GLU A 7 -2.47 -12.52 -26.32
C GLU A 7 -1.01 -12.46 -25.91
N THR A 8 -0.26 -11.61 -26.60
CA THR A 8 0.99 -11.10 -26.08
C THR A 8 0.63 -10.36 -24.79
N LEU A 9 0.56 -11.10 -23.67
CA LEU A 9 0.48 -10.55 -22.32
C LEU A 9 1.68 -9.63 -22.20
N GLU A 10 1.47 -8.33 -22.40
CA GLU A 10 2.50 -7.34 -22.12
C GLU A 10 3.02 -7.62 -20.71
N PRO A 11 4.34 -7.60 -20.48
CA PRO A 11 4.87 -7.77 -19.14
C PRO A 11 4.31 -6.66 -18.27
N VAL A 12 3.30 -7.00 -17.46
CA VAL A 12 2.65 -6.06 -16.56
C VAL A 12 3.68 -5.64 -15.53
N THR A 13 4.12 -4.40 -15.64
CA THR A 13 5.07 -3.80 -14.70
C THR A 13 4.36 -3.60 -13.37
N PRO A 14 4.97 -4.03 -12.25
CA PRO A 14 4.42 -3.75 -10.93
C PRO A 14 4.20 -2.25 -10.75
N GLN A 15 2.98 -1.85 -10.36
CA GLN A 15 2.71 -0.45 -10.04
C GLN A 15 3.14 -0.16 -8.60
N HIS A 16 3.78 0.99 -8.41
CA HIS A 16 4.17 1.53 -7.12
C HIS A 16 3.53 2.88 -6.90
N ALA A 17 3.08 3.13 -5.68
CA ALA A 17 2.58 4.42 -5.26
C ALA A 17 3.18 4.79 -3.90
N TYR A 18 3.34 6.09 -3.68
CA TYR A 18 3.98 6.63 -2.50
C TYR A 18 3.21 7.84 -1.97
N ALA A 19 3.13 7.98 -0.65
CA ALA A 19 2.69 9.19 0.00
C ALA A 19 3.47 9.45 1.29
N GLN A 20 3.54 10.73 1.67
CA GLN A 20 3.93 11.14 3.01
C GLN A 20 2.79 11.94 3.63
N VAL A 21 2.48 11.66 4.89
CA VAL A 21 1.43 12.37 5.63
C VAL A 21 1.96 12.81 6.99
N LEU A 22 1.58 14.01 7.42
CA LEU A 22 1.82 14.52 8.76
C LEU A 22 0.57 14.27 9.61
N HIS A 23 0.71 13.56 10.72
CA HIS A 23 -0.38 13.33 11.66
C HIS A 23 0.14 13.39 13.11
N ALA A 24 -0.58 14.12 13.98
CA ALA A 24 -0.21 14.38 15.38
C ALA A 24 1.25 14.86 15.61
N GLY A 25 1.84 15.57 14.64
CA GLY A 25 3.23 16.04 14.71
C GLY A 25 4.28 15.03 14.26
N PHE A 26 3.88 13.85 13.79
CA PHE A 26 4.76 12.80 13.26
C PHE A 26 4.55 12.61 11.76
N VAL A 27 5.64 12.31 11.06
CA VAL A 27 5.61 12.04 9.62
C VAL A 27 5.46 10.54 9.41
N PHE A 28 4.59 10.15 8.49
CA PHE A 28 4.40 8.77 8.06
C PHE A 28 4.71 8.64 6.58
N GLU A 29 5.51 7.66 6.21
CA GLU A 29 5.78 7.26 4.84
C GLU A 29 4.92 6.05 4.49
N ILE A 30 4.20 6.11 3.37
CA ILE A 30 3.31 5.05 2.91
C ILE A 30 3.77 4.60 1.54
N ARG A 31 4.12 3.32 1.42
CA ARG A 31 4.58 2.69 0.19
C ARG A 31 3.60 1.59 -0.18
N ALA A 32 2.99 1.70 -1.35
CA ALA A 32 2.11 0.67 -1.89
C ALA A 32 2.75 0.04 -3.13
N ARG A 33 2.77 -1.28 -3.20
CA ARG A 33 3.30 -2.04 -4.33
C ARG A 33 2.36 -3.18 -4.70
N THR A 34 2.03 -3.25 -5.98
CA THR A 34 1.27 -4.37 -6.56
C THR A 34 2.18 -5.59 -6.70
N LEU A 35 1.76 -6.76 -6.19
CA LEU A 35 2.55 -8.00 -6.24
C LEU A 35 2.14 -8.94 -7.40
N ALA A 36 0.90 -8.86 -7.87
CA ALA A 36 0.36 -9.53 -9.06
C ALA A 36 -0.77 -8.66 -9.63
N ASP A 37 -1.13 -8.81 -10.92
CA ASP A 37 -2.24 -8.10 -11.59
C ASP A 37 -3.25 -9.08 -12.24
N ARG A 38 -3.53 -10.18 -11.52
CA ARG A 38 -4.47 -11.28 -11.89
C ARG A 38 -5.46 -11.51 -10.73
N PRO A 39 -6.57 -12.24 -10.88
CA PRO A 39 -7.40 -12.63 -9.74
C PRO A 39 -6.54 -13.20 -8.59
N GLY A 40 -6.62 -12.61 -7.39
CA GLY A 40 -5.63 -12.78 -6.32
C GLY A 40 -4.46 -11.78 -6.39
N SER A 41 -4.72 -10.56 -6.87
CA SER A 41 -3.76 -9.45 -6.84
C SER A 41 -3.77 -8.84 -5.46
N TYR A 42 -2.60 -8.73 -4.86
CA TYR A 42 -2.43 -8.07 -3.58
C TYR A 42 -1.59 -6.82 -3.75
N VAL A 43 -2.00 -5.76 -3.08
CA VAL A 43 -1.17 -4.59 -2.87
C VAL A 43 -0.57 -4.68 -1.48
N HIS A 44 0.76 -4.73 -1.42
CA HIS A 44 1.50 -4.61 -0.18
C HIS A 44 1.64 -3.14 0.17
N VAL A 45 1.14 -2.76 1.34
CA VAL A 45 1.23 -1.42 1.90
C VAL A 45 2.14 -1.48 3.11
N VAL A 46 3.17 -0.65 3.10
CA VAL A 46 4.05 -0.45 4.24
C VAL A 46 3.89 0.99 4.71
N VAL A 47 3.55 1.14 5.99
CA VAL A 47 3.45 2.44 6.67
C VAL A 47 4.60 2.54 7.65
N HIS A 48 5.49 3.51 7.46
CA HIS A 48 6.61 3.79 8.37
C HIS A 48 6.40 5.11 9.08
N ALA A 49 6.44 5.10 10.40
CA ALA A 49 6.44 6.33 11.20
C ALA A 49 7.86 6.91 11.29
N SER A 50 7.96 8.22 11.48
CA SER A 50 9.25 8.89 11.74
C SER A 50 9.92 8.29 12.99
N PRO A 51 11.27 8.25 13.06
CA PRO A 51 11.98 7.66 14.21
C PRO A 51 11.68 8.33 15.56
N THR A 52 11.18 9.58 15.53
CA THR A 52 10.75 10.35 16.69
C THR A 52 9.34 9.97 17.18
N CYS A 53 8.60 9.15 16.43
CA CYS A 53 7.32 8.63 16.83
C CYS A 53 7.51 7.62 17.97
N PRO A 54 6.88 7.81 19.14
CA PRO A 54 7.01 6.89 20.27
C PRO A 54 6.21 5.59 20.07
N HIS A 55 5.42 5.50 19.00
CA HIS A 55 4.54 4.38 18.68
C HIS A 55 5.19 3.37 17.73
N GLU A 56 4.44 2.35 17.34
CA GLU A 56 4.87 1.32 16.38
C GLU A 56 5.46 1.97 15.11
N GLN A 57 6.71 1.62 14.79
CA GLN A 57 7.49 2.36 13.78
C GLN A 57 7.18 1.91 12.35
N SER A 58 6.56 0.74 12.19
CA SER A 58 6.26 0.17 10.89
C SER A 58 5.09 -0.78 10.98
N VAL A 59 4.15 -0.69 10.06
CA VAL A 59 3.08 -1.68 9.91
C VAL A 59 2.91 -2.05 8.44
N GLU A 60 2.69 -3.34 8.21
CA GLU A 60 2.57 -3.92 6.88
C GLU A 60 1.21 -4.58 6.69
N TYR A 61 0.61 -4.35 5.52
CA TYR A 61 -0.70 -4.89 5.18
C TYR A 61 -0.75 -5.36 3.73
N LEU A 62 -1.59 -6.36 3.47
CA LEU A 62 -1.93 -6.83 2.14
C LEU A 62 -3.41 -6.51 1.88
N ILE A 63 -3.69 -5.87 0.75
CA ILE A 63 -5.05 -5.55 0.32
C ILE A 63 -5.33 -6.29 -0.97
N GLU A 64 -6.36 -7.14 -0.95
CA GLU A 64 -6.87 -7.87 -2.12
C GLU A 64 -7.61 -6.92 -3.06
N ASP A 65 -7.48 -7.18 -4.37
CA ASP A 65 -8.24 -6.51 -5.44
C ASP A 65 -8.17 -4.97 -5.40
N ALA A 66 -7.04 -4.43 -4.93
CA ALA A 66 -6.76 -3.01 -4.86
C ALA A 66 -5.75 -2.56 -5.93
N THR A 67 -5.77 -1.26 -6.25
CA THR A 67 -4.69 -0.61 -7.00
C THR A 67 -3.67 -0.01 -6.04
N ALA A 68 -2.42 0.16 -6.48
CA ALA A 68 -1.39 0.81 -5.66
C ALA A 68 -1.85 2.19 -5.12
N SER A 69 -2.47 3.01 -5.97
CA SER A 69 -3.01 4.32 -5.59
C SER A 69 -4.17 4.24 -4.60
N GLY A 70 -5.05 3.23 -4.73
CA GLY A 70 -6.14 3.00 -3.77
C GLY A 70 -5.60 2.58 -2.40
N ALA A 71 -4.62 1.69 -2.40
CA ALA A 71 -4.00 1.14 -1.19
C ALA A 71 -3.22 2.20 -0.39
N VAL A 72 -2.66 3.23 -1.04
CA VAL A 72 -2.06 4.38 -0.35
C VAL A 72 -3.08 5.07 0.55
N ARG A 73 -4.33 5.25 0.10
CA ARG A 73 -5.38 5.87 0.94
C ARG A 73 -5.66 5.02 2.18
N SER A 74 -5.72 3.69 2.04
CA SER A 74 -5.83 2.79 3.18
C SER A 74 -4.65 2.94 4.14
N GLY A 75 -3.42 3.06 3.61
CA GLY A 75 -2.22 3.33 4.41
C GLY A 75 -2.27 4.64 5.20
N ILE A 76 -2.89 5.71 4.66
CA ILE A 76 -3.09 6.97 5.38
C ILE A 76 -4.03 6.76 6.58
N VAL A 77 -5.14 6.04 6.40
CA VAL A 77 -6.09 5.77 7.49
C VAL A 77 -5.44 4.93 8.59
N ILE A 78 -4.63 3.93 8.21
CA ILE A 78 -3.86 3.10 9.14
C ILE A 78 -2.87 3.96 9.93
N ALA A 79 -2.11 4.83 9.25
CA ALA A 79 -1.16 5.74 9.90
C ALA A 79 -1.83 6.63 10.97
N GLN A 80 -3.07 7.06 10.72
CA GLN A 80 -3.86 7.81 11.69
C GLN A 80 -4.28 6.93 12.88
N ALA A 81 -4.79 5.73 12.60
CA ALA A 81 -5.22 4.78 13.63
C ALA A 81 -4.09 4.32 14.56
N MET A 82 -2.84 4.21 14.06
CA MET A 82 -1.67 3.87 14.87
C MET A 82 -1.40 4.85 16.02
N ILE A 83 -1.87 6.09 15.89
CA ILE A 83 -1.80 7.09 16.96
C ILE A 83 -3.05 7.04 17.84
N GLU A 84 -4.24 6.89 17.25
CA GLU A 84 -5.52 6.93 17.97
C GLU A 84 -5.75 5.73 18.92
N ASP A 85 -5.28 4.53 18.58
CA ASP A 85 -5.50 3.30 19.38
C ASP A 85 -4.80 3.34 20.77
N GLN A 86 -3.88 4.29 20.98
CA GLN A 86 -3.13 4.45 22.22
C GLN A 86 -3.70 5.53 23.16
N PHE A 87 -4.68 6.32 22.71
CA PHE A 87 -5.37 7.34 23.53
C PHE A 87 -6.70 6.86 24.12
N ARG A 88 -7.03 5.57 23.95
CA ARG A 88 -8.19 4.90 24.56
C ARG A 88 -7.77 4.00 25.71
#